data_AF-A0A8T4B383-F1
#
_entry.id   AF-A0A8T4B383-F1
#
_cell.length_a   1.000
_cell.length_b   1.000
_cell.length_c   1.000
_cell.angle_alpha   90.00
_cell.angle_beta   90.00
_cell.angle_gamma   90.00
#
_symmetry.space_group_name_H-M   'P 1'
#
loop_
_entity.id
_entity.type
_entity.pdbx_description
1 polymer ?
#
loop_
_entity_poly.entity_id
_entity_poly.type
_entity_poly.pdbx_seq_one_letter_code
_entity_poly.pdbx_strand_id
1 'polypeptide(L)' 'MSGIRKPKDDAEKIKARMAIAQGKGTSLEDFIENITGEKPEEEFVQAIKNRIELAHEQEETLDIVALIKQMEELQNQWA' A
#
# COMPACT_ATOMS: atom_id res chain seq x y z
N MET A 1 0.58 -11.78 -15.87
CA MET A 1 1.75 -12.52 -15.36
C MET A 1 2.66 -11.52 -14.66
N SER A 2 2.64 -11.47 -13.33
CA SER A 2 3.57 -10.61 -12.57
C SER A 2 4.97 -11.23 -12.66
N GLY A 3 5.81 -10.66 -13.52
CA GLY A 3 7.14 -11.16 -13.87
C GLY A 3 8.14 -10.90 -12.75
N ILE A 4 7.94 -11.53 -11.58
CA ILE A 4 8.91 -11.47 -10.49
C ILE A 4 10.05 -12.43 -10.84
N ARG A 5 11.16 -11.87 -11.33
CA ARG A 5 12.41 -12.60 -11.56
C ARG A 5 12.95 -13.14 -10.23
N LYS A 6 13.41 -14.38 -10.24
CA LYS A 6 14.15 -14.96 -9.11
C LYS A 6 15.51 -14.25 -8.93
N PRO A 7 15.98 -14.05 -7.69
CA PRO A 7 17.34 -13.55 -7.44
C PRO A 7 18.38 -14.44 -8.14
N LYS A 8 19.40 -13.81 -8.75
CA LYS A 8 20.47 -14.52 -9.45
C LYS A 8 21.59 -14.99 -8.53
N ASP A 9 21.76 -14.35 -7.38
CA ASP A 9 22.82 -14.64 -6.42
C ASP A 9 22.35 -14.38 -4.97
N ASP A 10 23.20 -14.76 -4.01
CA ASP A 10 22.89 -14.61 -2.59
C ASP A 10 22.83 -13.13 -2.15
N ALA A 11 23.56 -12.23 -2.82
CA ALA A 11 23.50 -10.80 -2.55
C ALA A 11 22.13 -10.20 -2.95
N GLU A 12 21.63 -10.53 -4.15
CA GLU A 12 20.28 -10.18 -4.59
C GLU A 12 19.22 -10.79 -3.67
N LYS A 13 19.45 -12.02 -3.16
CA LYS A 13 18.53 -12.69 -2.23
C LYS A 13 18.43 -11.96 -0.89
N ILE A 14 19.56 -11.51 -0.35
CA ILE A 14 19.59 -10.69 0.87
C ILE A 14 18.90 -9.35 0.63
N LYS A 15 19.19 -8.69 -0.51
CA LYS A 15 18.58 -7.41 -0.88
C LYS A 15 17.06 -7.51 -1.03
N ALA A 16 16.57 -8.56 -1.67
CA ALA A 16 15.14 -8.83 -1.81
C ALA A 16 14.47 -9.08 -0.44
N ARG A 17 15.11 -9.86 0.43
CA ARG A 17 14.61 -10.09 1.80
C ARG A 17 14.57 -8.81 2.64
N MET A 18 15.60 -7.97 2.53
CA MET A 18 15.62 -6.67 3.20
C MET A 18 14.53 -5.74 2.67
N ALA A 19 14.30 -5.70 1.36
CA ALA A 19 13.22 -4.91 0.77
C ALA A 19 11.85 -5.36 1.30
N ILE A 20 11.58 -6.66 1.35
CA ILE A 20 10.34 -7.21 1.93
C ILE A 20 10.22 -6.85 3.40
N ALA A 21 11.27 -7.06 4.19
CA ALA A 21 11.28 -6.71 5.62
C ALA A 21 11.07 -5.22 5.88
N GLN A 22 11.47 -4.36 4.93
CA GLN A 22 11.25 -2.91 4.96
C GLN A 22 9.89 -2.50 4.37
N GLY A 23 9.00 -3.44 4.05
CA GLY A 23 7.69 -3.14 3.45
C GLY A 23 7.74 -2.72 1.96
N LYS A 24 8.91 -2.75 1.32
CA LYS A 24 9.11 -2.37 -0.09
C LYS A 24 8.73 -3.46 -1.10
N GLY A 25 7.94 -4.44 -0.66
CA GLY A 25 7.51 -5.57 -1.49
C GLY A 25 6.33 -5.25 -2.40
N THR A 26 5.51 -4.26 -2.03
CA THR A 26 4.30 -3.83 -2.75
C THR A 26 4.19 -2.31 -2.59
N SER A 27 3.84 -1.58 -3.65
CA SER A 27 3.58 -0.14 -3.52
C SER A 27 2.23 0.10 -2.81
N LEU A 28 2.01 1.29 -2.27
CA LEU A 28 0.71 1.62 -1.67
C LEU A 28 -0.40 1.59 -2.72
N GLU A 29 -0.11 2.04 -3.94
CA GLU A 29 -0.99 1.98 -5.11
C GLU A 29 -1.40 0.53 -5.43
N ASP A 30 -0.44 -0.37 -5.60
CA ASP A 30 -0.70 -1.79 -5.90
C ASP A 30 -1.49 -2.47 -4.77
N PHE A 31 -1.21 -2.07 -3.52
CA PHE A 31 -1.91 -2.59 -2.36
C PHE A 31 -3.37 -2.14 -2.31
N ILE A 32 -3.64 -0.87 -2.60
CA ILE A 32 -5.00 -0.33 -2.72
C ILE A 32 -5.74 -1.02 -3.87
N GLU A 33 -5.12 -1.11 -5.06
CA GLU A 33 -5.71 -1.80 -6.23
C GLU A 33 -6.08 -3.26 -5.92
N ASN A 34 -5.25 -3.96 -5.14
CA ASN A 34 -5.55 -5.32 -4.71
C ASN A 34 -6.73 -5.42 -3.73
N ILE A 35 -7.06 -4.35 -3.01
CA ILE A 35 -8.18 -4.30 -2.06
C ILE A 35 -9.48 -3.89 -2.76
N THR A 36 -9.42 -2.86 -3.60
CA THR A 36 -10.59 -2.26 -4.27
C THR A 36 -10.92 -2.96 -5.58
N GLY A 37 -9.93 -3.60 -6.22
CA GLY A 37 -10.05 -4.19 -7.55
C GLY A 37 -9.91 -3.17 -8.69
N GLU A 38 -9.71 -1.89 -8.37
CA GLU A 38 -9.59 -0.79 -9.32
C GLU A 38 -8.32 0.02 -9.07
N LYS A 39 -7.68 0.48 -10.14
CA LYS A 39 -6.48 1.30 -10.04
C LYS A 39 -6.84 2.64 -9.36
N PRO A 40 -6.26 2.97 -8.21
CA PRO A 40 -6.62 4.19 -7.49
C PRO A 40 -6.08 5.43 -8.19
N GLU A 41 -6.80 6.54 -8.03
CA GLU A 41 -6.35 7.86 -8.43
C GLU A 41 -5.23 8.37 -7.50
N GLU A 42 -4.32 9.20 -8.02
CA GLU A 42 -3.19 9.72 -7.27
C GLU A 42 -3.63 10.48 -6.00
N GLU A 43 -4.73 11.22 -6.09
CA GLU A 43 -5.32 11.98 -4.99
C GLU A 43 -5.80 11.06 -3.85
N PHE A 44 -6.39 9.91 -4.20
CA PHE A 44 -6.85 8.91 -3.23
C PHE A 44 -5.67 8.25 -2.51
N VAL A 45 -4.63 7.87 -3.26
CA VAL A 45 -3.39 7.31 -2.71
C VAL A 45 -2.73 8.31 -1.74
N GLN A 46 -2.67 9.59 -2.12
CA GLN A 46 -2.09 10.63 -1.28
C GLN A 46 -2.91 10.86 -0.02
N ALA A 47 -4.24 10.81 -0.10
CA ALA A 47 -5.12 10.93 1.06
C ALA A 47 -4.91 9.79 2.06
N ILE A 48 -4.81 8.54 1.59
CA ILE A 48 -4.50 7.38 2.44
C ILE A 48 -3.12 7.54 3.09
N LYS A 49 -2.11 7.95 2.31
CA LYS A 49 -0.76 8.17 2.81
C LYS A 49 -0.72 9.21 3.94
N ASN A 50 -1.38 10.36 3.74
CA ASN A 50 -1.48 11.41 4.76
C ASN A 50 -2.15 10.89 6.04
N ARG A 51 -3.18 10.05 5.92
CA ARG A 51 -3.86 9.47 7.10
C ARG A 51 -2.98 8.48 7.86
N ILE A 52 -2.17 7.68 7.15
CA ILE A 52 -1.19 6.78 7.76
C ILE A 52 -0.12 7.58 8.52
N GLU A 53 0.41 8.65 7.91
CA GLU A 53 1.39 9.54 8.55
C GLU A 53 0.79 10.18 9.81
N LEU A 54 -0.45 10.66 9.74
CA LEU A 54 -1.16 11.21 10.90
C LEU A 54 -1.37 10.19 12.03
N ALA A 55 -1.75 8.94 11.69
CA ALA A 55 -1.91 7.87 12.68
C ALA A 55 -0.58 7.61 13.41
N HIS A 56 0.53 7.63 12.67
CA HIS A 56 1.86 7.43 13.22
C HIS A 56 2.24 8.56 14.20
N GLU A 57 2.00 9.81 13.83
CA GLU A 57 2.25 10.98 14.69
C GLU A 57 1.43 10.96 15.98
N GLN A 58 0.23 10.39 15.94
CA GLN A 58 -0.68 10.32 17.08
C GLN A 58 -0.53 9.04 17.91
N GLU A 59 0.42 8.17 17.57
CA GLU A 59 0.57 6.83 18.16
C GLU A 59 -0.74 6.00 18.10
N GLU A 60 -1.55 6.25 17.06
CA GLU A 60 -2.83 5.59 16.82
C GLU A 60 -2.62 4.25 16.11
N THR A 61 -3.31 3.20 16.56
CA THR A 61 -3.36 1.93 15.82
C THR A 61 -4.36 2.05 14.68
N LEU A 62 -3.90 1.79 13.45
CA LEU A 62 -4.71 1.92 12.23
C LEU A 62 -4.94 0.56 11.58
N ASP A 63 -6.21 0.22 11.30
CA ASP A 63 -6.55 -0.83 10.35
C ASP A 63 -6.59 -0.25 8.93
N ILE A 64 -5.52 -0.50 8.17
CA ILE A 64 -5.34 0.03 6.82
C ILE A 64 -6.43 -0.48 5.87
N VAL A 65 -6.90 -1.72 6.02
CA VAL A 65 -7.93 -2.29 5.13
C VAL A 65 -9.27 -1.63 5.40
N ALA A 66 -9.61 -1.43 6.69
CA ALA A 66 -10.81 -0.70 7.06
C ALA A 66 -10.77 0.75 6.57
N LEU A 67 -9.63 1.42 6.71
CA LEU A 67 -9.43 2.79 6.23
C LEU A 67 -9.70 2.90 4.73
N ILE A 68 -9.06 2.05 3.91
CA ILE A 68 -9.19 2.09 2.45
C ILE A 68 -10.66 1.94 2.03
N LYS A 69 -11.37 0.97 2.61
CA LYS A 69 -12.79 0.73 2.30
C LYS A 69 -13.69 1.89 2.72
N GLN A 70 -13.45 2.48 3.89
CA GLN A 70 -14.21 3.64 4.36
C GLN A 70 -14.00 4.86 3.45
N MET A 71 -12.78 5.10 2.99
CA MET A 71 -12.47 6.20 2.08
C MET A 71 -13.06 5.97 0.68
N GLU A 72 -13.02 4.75 0.18
CA GLU A 72 -13.67 4.37 -1.09
C GLU A 72 -15.20 4.56 -1.02
N GLU A 73 -15.83 4.12 0.08
CA GLU A 73 -17.27 4.31 0.29
C GLU A 73 -17.64 5.80 0.32
N LEU A 74 -16.84 6.62 1.01
CA LEU A 74 -17.02 8.07 1.02
C LEU A 74 -16.85 8.70 -0.36
N GLN A 75 -15.90 8.25 -1.17
CA GLN A 75 -15.74 8.76 -2.54
C GLN A 75 -16.96 8.41 -3.41
N ASN A 76 -17.45 7.17 -3.32
CA ASN A 76 -18.58 6.69 -4.11
C ASN A 76 -19.93 7.30 -3.71
N GLN A 77 -20.09 7.78 -2.47
CA GLN A 77 -21.29 8.47 -2.03
C GLN A 77 -21.46 9.88 -2.63
N TRP A 78 -20.38 10.47 -3.17
CA TRP A 78 -20.34 11.85 -3.65
C TRP A 78 -19.93 11.96 -5.13
N ALA A 79 -19.80 10.83 -5.83
CA ALA A 79 -19.61 10.72 -7.27
C ALA A 79 -20.96 10.74 -8.02
#